data_AF-E9GEA4-F1
#
_entry.id   AF-E9GEA4-F1
#
_cell.length_a   1.000
_cell.length_b   1.000
_cell.length_c   1.000
_cell.angle_alpha   90.00
_cell.angle_beta   90.00
_cell.angle_gamma   90.00
#
_symmetry.space_group_name_H-M   'P 1'
#
loop_
_entity.id
_entity.type
_entity.pdbx_description
1 polymer ?
#
loop_
_entity_poly.entity_id
_entity_poly.type
_entity_poly.pdbx_seq_one_letter_code
_entity_poly.pdbx_strand_id
1 'polypeptide(L)'
;MCGIAIINVILGCLAFIFQIMALFVSDDFHAYSQDLAFTGIWGGVYLILFGALLKNHKIGSGTIKVLAVGGVIIGAILIGLYSWSINSYPLPVDSCQGWDYYNPPTILLSCSRVVVDSLLIGCGILIVLVNTIIASKASSLVLTSY
;
A
#
# COMPACT_ATOMS: atom_id res chain seq x y z
N MET A 1 0.81 -15.35 -16.73
CA MET A 1 2.01 -14.72 -16.12
C MET A 1 1.95 -13.20 -16.18
N CYS A 2 1.73 -12.62 -17.37
CA CYS A 2 1.70 -11.17 -17.56
C CYS A 2 0.68 -10.45 -16.65
N GLY A 3 -0.52 -11.00 -16.45
CA GLY A 3 -1.56 -10.37 -15.63
C GLY A 3 -1.18 -10.15 -14.16
N ILE A 4 -0.63 -11.16 -13.47
CA ILE A 4 -0.26 -11.03 -12.05
C ILE A 4 0.92 -10.07 -11.86
N ALA A 5 1.89 -10.09 -12.79
CA ALA A 5 3.00 -9.14 -12.78
C ALA A 5 2.50 -7.69 -12.96
N ILE A 6 1.57 -7.46 -13.89
CA ILE A 6 0.94 -6.14 -14.11
C ILE A 6 0.16 -5.70 -12.87
N ILE A 7 -0.63 -6.59 -12.26
CA ILE A 7 -1.35 -6.28 -11.02
C ILE A 7 -0.38 -5.84 -9.92
N ASN A 8 0.76 -6.52 -9.78
CA ASN A 8 1.77 -6.14 -8.78
C ASN A 8 2.37 -4.74 -9.05
N VAL A 9 2.60 -4.38 -10.32
CA VAL A 9 3.02 -3.03 -10.70
C VAL A 9 1.93 -2.00 -10.35
N ILE A 10 0.67 -2.28 -10.69
CA ILE A 10 -0.46 -1.39 -10.39
C ILE A 10 -0.58 -1.16 -8.88
N LEU A 11 -0.51 -2.22 -8.08
CA LEU A 11 -0.54 -2.12 -6.62
C LEU A 11 0.63 -1.28 -6.08
N GLY A 12 1.83 -1.43 -6.65
CA GLY A 12 2.97 -0.59 -6.32
C GLY A 12 2.74 0.89 -6.64
N CYS A 13 2.16 1.21 -7.80
CA CYS A 13 1.78 2.57 -8.16
C CYS A 13 0.72 3.14 -7.23
N LEU A 14 -0.31 2.36 -6.87
CA LEU A 14 -1.37 2.79 -5.95
C LEU A 14 -0.81 3.07 -4.56
N ALA A 15 0.01 2.18 -4.01
CA ALA A 15 0.65 2.38 -2.71
C ALA A 15 1.52 3.65 -2.70
N PHE A 16 2.27 3.89 -3.78
CA PHE A 16 3.06 5.11 -3.95
C PHE A 16 2.17 6.35 -3.97
N ILE A 17 1.16 6.38 -4.85
CA ILE A 17 0.26 7.54 -5.01
C ILE A 17 -0.48 7.82 -3.70
N PHE A 18 -1.04 6.80 -3.05
CA PHE A 18 -1.77 7.00 -1.81
C PHE A 18 -0.87 7.51 -0.68
N GLN A 19 0.39 7.09 -0.60
CA GLN A 19 1.36 7.65 0.35
C GLN A 19 1.62 9.14 0.08
N ILE A 20 1.75 9.53 -1.20
CA ILE A 20 1.92 10.93 -1.57
C ILE A 20 0.67 11.74 -1.19
N MET A 21 -0.53 11.22 -1.46
CA MET A 21 -1.78 11.86 -1.05
C MET A 21 -1.89 11.99 0.47
N ALA A 22 -1.46 10.97 1.20
CA ALA A 22 -1.35 11.01 2.66
C ALA A 22 -0.47 12.18 3.11
N LEU A 23 0.73 12.33 2.54
CA LEU A 23 1.65 13.43 2.87
C LEU A 23 1.08 14.82 2.53
N PHE A 24 0.30 14.94 1.46
CA PHE A 24 -0.37 16.21 1.13
C PHE A 24 -1.52 16.58 2.07
N VAL A 25 -2.21 15.57 2.61
CA VAL A 25 -3.36 15.76 3.51
C VAL A 25 -2.93 15.88 4.97
N SER A 26 -1.72 15.44 5.30
CA SER A 26 -1.12 15.69 6.62
C SER A 26 -0.69 17.15 6.71
N ASP A 27 -1.40 17.96 7.51
CA ASP A 27 -0.90 19.29 7.90
C ASP A 27 0.44 19.15 8.64
N ASP A 28 1.39 20.05 8.34
CA ASP A 28 2.78 20.09 8.85
C ASP A 28 2.93 19.94 10.38
N PHE A 29 1.85 20.15 11.14
CA PHE A 29 1.85 20.09 12.60
C PHE A 29 1.62 18.69 13.19
N HIS A 30 1.10 17.74 12.40
CA HIS A 30 0.77 16.38 12.82
C HIS A 30 1.30 15.36 11.81
N ALA A 31 2.63 15.32 11.64
CA ALA A 31 3.27 14.20 10.97
C ALA A 31 2.95 12.91 11.73
N TYR A 32 1.94 12.18 11.25
CA TYR A 32 1.58 10.88 11.76
C TYR A 32 2.79 9.95 11.59
N SER A 33 3.14 9.20 12.63
CA SER A 33 4.33 8.31 12.66
C SER A 33 4.41 7.35 11.46
N GLN A 34 3.26 7.03 10.87
CA GLN A 34 3.09 6.22 9.67
C GLN A 34 3.68 6.88 8.42
N ASP A 35 3.56 8.20 8.29
CA ASP A 35 4.02 8.95 7.13
C ASP A 35 5.54 9.06 7.11
N LEU A 36 6.17 9.15 8.29
CA LEU A 36 7.62 9.13 8.46
C LEU A 36 8.25 7.78 8.06
N ALA A 37 7.48 6.70 8.10
CA ALA A 37 7.94 5.38 7.66
C ALA A 37 7.99 5.26 6.12
N PHE A 38 7.33 6.17 5.40
CA PHE A 38 7.27 6.24 3.93
C PHE A 38 7.00 4.90 3.23
N THR A 39 6.26 4.00 3.90
CA THR A 39 6.15 2.59 3.49
C THR A 39 5.49 2.42 2.13
N GLY A 40 4.50 3.26 1.80
CA GLY A 40 3.89 3.23 0.47
C GLY A 40 4.83 3.71 -0.64
N ILE A 41 5.79 4.61 -0.35
CA ILE A 41 6.78 5.07 -1.34
C ILE A 41 7.80 3.97 -1.61
N TRP A 42 8.58 3.55 -0.61
CA TRP A 42 9.65 2.57 -0.85
C TRP A 42 9.08 1.18 -1.16
N GLY A 43 7.98 0.80 -0.51
CA GLY A 43 7.25 -0.44 -0.80
C GLY A 43 6.60 -0.42 -2.19
N GLY A 44 6.07 0.73 -2.61
CA GLY A 44 5.52 0.90 -3.96
C GLY A 44 6.57 0.73 -5.05
N VAL A 45 7.73 1.38 -4.91
CA VAL A 45 8.87 1.23 -5.83
C VAL A 45 9.34 -0.23 -5.88
N TYR A 46 9.45 -0.89 -4.73
CA TYR A 46 9.80 -2.31 -4.66
C TYR A 46 8.83 -3.18 -5.49
N LEU A 47 7.52 -2.98 -5.33
CA LEU A 47 6.50 -3.76 -6.03
C LEU A 47 6.51 -3.52 -7.55
N ILE A 48 6.76 -2.28 -7.98
CA ILE A 48 6.91 -1.93 -9.39
C ILE A 48 8.12 -2.66 -9.99
N LEU A 49 9.27 -2.59 -9.34
CA LEU A 49 10.50 -3.26 -9.80
C LEU A 49 10.32 -4.77 -9.83
N PHE A 50 9.72 -5.35 -8.78
CA PHE A 50 9.45 -6.78 -8.72
C PHE A 50 8.49 -7.23 -9.83
N GLY A 51 7.41 -6.49 -10.05
CA GLY A 51 6.46 -6.76 -11.14
C GLY A 51 7.12 -6.66 -12.53
N ALA A 52 8.01 -5.69 -12.74
CA ALA A 52 8.79 -5.57 -13.97
C ALA A 52 9.75 -6.76 -14.18
N LEU A 53 10.41 -7.23 -13.12
CA LEU A 53 11.28 -8.41 -13.16
C LEU A 53 10.50 -9.69 -13.48
N LEU A 54 9.33 -9.86 -12.86
CA LEU A 54 8.39 -10.95 -13.15
C LEU A 54 7.93 -10.93 -14.61
N LYS A 55 7.57 -9.76 -15.14
CA LYS A 55 7.13 -9.59 -16.53
C LYS A 55 8.24 -9.92 -17.54
N ASN A 56 9.48 -9.55 -17.21
CA ASN A 56 10.62 -9.72 -18.10
C ASN A 56 11.29 -11.10 -18.00
N HIS A 57 10.73 -12.03 -17.20
CA HIS A 57 11.27 -13.38 -17.00
C HIS A 57 12.74 -13.41 -16.53
N LYS A 58 13.19 -12.38 -15.80
CA LYS A 58 14.62 -12.20 -15.45
C LYS A 58 15.05 -12.92 -14.17
N ILE A 59 14.20 -13.74 -13.56
CA ILE A 59 14.42 -14.28 -12.21
C ILE A 59 13.97 -15.73 -12.06
N GLY A 60 14.76 -16.52 -11.30
CA GLY A 60 14.46 -17.92 -11.00
C GLY A 60 13.41 -18.10 -9.88
N SER A 61 12.90 -19.32 -9.73
CA SER A 61 11.75 -19.60 -8.84
C SER A 61 12.03 -19.33 -7.36
N GLY A 62 13.26 -19.60 -6.91
CA GLY A 62 13.70 -19.28 -5.55
C GLY A 62 13.68 -17.77 -5.29
N THR A 63 14.20 -16.98 -6.23
CA THR A 63 14.20 -15.51 -6.16
C THR A 63 12.78 -14.95 -6.19
N ILE A 64 11.88 -15.49 -7.02
CA ILE A 64 10.47 -15.10 -7.05
C ILE A 64 9.83 -15.29 -5.67
N LYS A 65 10.07 -16.43 -5.00
CA LYS A 65 9.51 -16.69 -3.67
C LYS A 65 10.02 -15.69 -2.64
N VAL A 66 11.32 -15.43 -2.58
CA VAL A 66 11.91 -14.47 -1.63
C VAL A 66 11.36 -13.07 -1.87
N LEU A 67 11.30 -12.63 -3.12
CA LEU A 67 10.78 -11.30 -3.45
C LEU A 67 9.27 -11.18 -3.16
N ALA A 68 8.51 -12.24 -3.40
CA ALA A 68 7.10 -12.29 -3.05
C ALA A 68 6.87 -12.22 -1.53
N VAL A 69 7.69 -12.92 -0.73
CA VAL A 69 7.63 -12.78 0.75
C VAL A 69 7.92 -11.34 1.17
N GLY A 70 8.89 -10.66 0.54
CA GLY A 70 9.13 -9.23 0.74
C GLY A 70 7.89 -8.38 0.46
N GLY A 71 7.18 -8.67 -0.64
CA GLY A 71 5.90 -8.02 -0.96
C GLY A 71 4.83 -8.25 0.10
N VAL A 72 4.71 -9.48 0.63
CA VAL A 72 3.78 -9.79 1.73
C VAL A 72 4.11 -8.98 2.98
N ILE A 73 5.38 -8.88 3.35
CA ILE A 73 5.83 -8.09 4.51
C ILE A 73 5.47 -6.62 4.32
N ILE A 74 5.73 -6.03 3.15
CA ILE A 74 5.34 -4.65 2.83
C ILE A 74 3.83 -4.45 3.00
N GLY A 75 3.02 -5.35 2.45
CA GLY A 75 1.56 -5.28 2.59
C GLY A 75 1.11 -5.35 4.05
N ALA A 76 1.72 -6.22 4.86
CA ALA A 76 1.43 -6.33 6.29
C ALA A 76 1.83 -5.06 7.07
N ILE A 77 2.97 -4.44 6.74
CA ILE A 77 3.39 -3.17 7.35
C ILE A 77 2.39 -2.06 7.01
N LEU A 78 1.95 -1.96 5.75
CA LEU A 78 0.92 -0.99 5.35
C LEU A 78 -0.35 -1.19 6.19
N ILE A 79 -0.87 -2.42 6.28
CA ILE A 79 -2.07 -2.71 7.08
C ILE A 79 -1.86 -2.27 8.53
N GLY A 80 -0.76 -2.66 9.16
CA GLY A 80 -0.48 -2.38 10.56
C GLY A 80 -0.36 -0.88 10.85
N LEU A 81 0.46 -0.17 10.06
CA LEU A 81 0.68 1.27 10.23
C LEU A 81 -0.63 2.05 10.07
N TYR A 82 -1.35 1.82 8.98
CA TYR A 82 -2.56 2.59 8.67
C TYR A 82 -3.76 2.19 9.53
N SER A 83 -3.83 0.95 10.01
CA SER A 83 -4.84 0.55 11.01
C SER A 83 -4.58 1.25 12.35
N TRP A 84 -3.31 1.36 12.76
CA TRP A 84 -2.96 2.14 13.95
C TRP A 84 -3.29 3.63 13.74
N SER A 85 -3.10 4.16 12.54
CA SER A 85 -3.45 5.55 12.21
C SER A 85 -4.93 5.82 12.47
N ILE A 86 -5.80 4.97 11.91
CA ILE A 86 -7.25 5.08 12.09
C ILE A 86 -7.66 4.98 13.56
N ASN A 87 -7.06 4.06 14.32
CA ASN A 87 -7.34 3.90 15.74
C ASN A 87 -6.90 5.09 16.60
N SER A 88 -5.99 5.93 16.08
CA SER A 88 -5.44 7.08 16.83
C SER A 88 -6.20 8.38 16.56
N TYR A 89 -7.24 8.37 15.71
CA TYR A 89 -8.00 9.57 15.45
C TYR A 89 -8.80 10.03 16.67
N PRO A 90 -8.70 11.32 17.06
CA PRO A 90 -9.30 11.84 18.28
C PRO A 90 -10.82 12.05 18.18
N LEU A 91 -11.36 12.11 16.96
CA LEU A 91 -12.79 12.28 16.71
C LEU A 91 -13.37 11.00 16.10
N PRO A 92 -14.58 10.57 16.53
CA PRO A 92 -15.29 9.50 15.84
C PRO A 92 -15.38 9.81 14.35
N VAL A 93 -15.14 8.81 13.49
CA VAL A 93 -15.32 8.95 12.02
C VAL A 93 -16.74 9.45 11.69
N ASP A 94 -17.69 9.14 12.56
CA ASP A 94 -19.10 9.54 12.51
C ASP A 94 -19.31 11.07 12.56
N SER A 95 -18.35 11.82 13.12
CA SER A 95 -18.37 13.29 13.20
C SER A 95 -18.06 13.95 11.85
N CYS A 96 -17.63 13.20 10.84
CA CYS A 96 -17.37 13.70 9.48
C CYS A 96 -18.61 14.18 8.72
N GLN A 97 -19.81 14.05 9.32
CA GLN A 97 -21.08 14.48 8.71
C GLN A 97 -21.47 15.94 9.00
N GLY A 98 -20.77 16.65 9.89
CA GLY A 98 -21.12 18.02 10.27
C GLY A 98 -20.32 19.07 9.49
N TRP A 99 -20.98 19.82 8.59
CA TRP A 99 -20.43 21.06 8.04
C TRP A 99 -20.49 22.16 9.12
N ASP A 100 -19.74 22.00 10.21
CA ASP A 100 -19.71 23.00 11.27
C ASP A 100 -18.89 24.20 10.81
N TYR A 101 -19.63 25.27 10.49
CA TYR A 101 -19.16 26.57 10.00
C TYR A 101 -18.07 27.23 10.88
N TYR A 102 -17.88 26.75 12.12
CA TYR A 102 -16.91 27.27 13.08
C TYR A 102 -15.54 26.55 13.08
N ASN A 103 -15.40 25.38 12.46
CA ASN A 103 -14.11 24.66 12.39
C ASN A 103 -13.85 23.94 11.03
N PRO A 104 -14.02 24.63 9.87
CA PRO A 104 -14.08 23.96 8.57
C PRO A 104 -12.78 23.28 8.07
N PRO A 105 -11.54 23.76 8.33
CA PRO A 105 -10.37 23.15 7.71
C PRO A 105 -9.93 21.84 8.39
N THR A 106 -9.99 21.77 9.72
CA THR A 106 -9.43 20.65 10.51
C THR A 106 -10.29 19.38 10.47
N ILE A 107 -11.62 19.52 10.43
CA ILE A 107 -12.55 18.38 10.32
C ILE A 107 -12.46 17.79 8.92
N LEU A 108 -12.48 18.63 7.88
CA LEU A 108 -12.39 18.19 6.49
C LEU A 108 -11.08 17.45 6.19
N LEU A 109 -9.96 17.91 6.75
CA LEU A 109 -8.64 17.26 6.62
C LEU A 109 -8.60 15.89 7.31
N SER A 110 -9.21 15.77 8.50
CA SER A 110 -9.25 14.50 9.24
C SER A 110 -10.06 13.44 8.49
N CYS A 111 -11.17 13.84 7.87
CA CYS A 111 -12.03 12.92 7.11
C CYS A 111 -11.39 12.48 5.79
N SER A 112 -10.71 13.38 5.07
CA SER A 112 -9.96 13.00 3.87
C SER A 112 -8.80 12.09 4.21
N ARG A 113 -8.17 12.26 5.37
CA ARG A 113 -7.11 11.38 5.87
C ARG A 113 -7.60 9.96 6.18
N VAL A 114 -8.75 9.80 6.84
CA VAL A 114 -9.36 8.48 7.11
C VAL A 114 -9.58 7.70 5.81
N VAL A 115 -10.04 8.38 4.75
CA VAL A 115 -10.26 7.75 3.44
C VAL A 115 -8.94 7.28 2.84
N VAL A 116 -7.88 8.11 2.87
CA VAL A 116 -6.56 7.76 2.34
C VAL A 116 -5.95 6.58 3.10
N ASP A 117 -6.00 6.60 4.42
CA ASP A 117 -5.50 5.50 5.25
C ASP A 117 -6.26 4.19 4.98
N SER A 118 -7.60 4.26 4.82
CA SER A 118 -8.42 3.11 4.47
C SER A 118 -8.05 2.53 3.10
N LEU A 119 -7.76 3.40 2.12
CA LEU A 119 -7.27 2.98 0.79
C LEU A 119 -5.90 2.30 0.89
N LEU A 120 -5.01 2.78 1.77
CA LEU A 120 -3.70 2.18 2.02
C LEU A 120 -3.82 0.82 2.71
N ILE A 121 -4.75 0.64 3.65
CA ILE A 121 -5.06 -0.67 4.25
C ILE A 121 -5.57 -1.62 3.16
N GLY A 122 -6.55 -1.19 2.35
CA GLY A 122 -7.08 -1.99 1.26
C GLY A 122 -6.00 -2.39 0.25
N CYS A 123 -5.11 -1.46 -0.10
CA CYS A 123 -3.96 -1.72 -0.94
C CYS A 123 -3.02 -2.76 -0.30
N GLY A 124 -2.71 -2.63 1.00
CA GLY A 124 -1.91 -3.59 1.76
C GLY A 124 -2.49 -5.01 1.73
N ILE A 125 -3.81 -5.16 1.91
CA ILE A 125 -4.50 -6.46 1.82
C ILE A 125 -4.32 -7.08 0.42
N LEU A 126 -4.56 -6.30 -0.63
CA LEU A 126 -4.38 -6.77 -2.01
C LEU A 126 -2.92 -7.16 -2.30
N ILE A 127 -1.96 -6.39 -1.80
CA ILE A 127 -0.52 -6.69 -1.91
C ILE A 127 -0.21 -8.04 -1.26
N VAL A 128 -0.68 -8.29 -0.03
CA VAL A 128 -0.50 -9.58 0.67
C VAL A 128 -1.08 -10.73 -0.16
N LEU A 129 -2.32 -10.60 -0.63
CA LEU A 129 -2.99 -11.65 -1.41
C LEU A 129 -2.25 -11.95 -2.71
N VAL A 130 -1.95 -10.92 -3.51
CA VAL A 130 -1.27 -11.08 -4.80
C VAL A 130 0.12 -11.69 -4.63
N ASN A 131 0.90 -11.22 -3.65
CA ASN A 131 2.25 -11.74 -3.44
C ASN A 131 2.24 -13.17 -2.86
N THR A 132 1.24 -13.53 -2.06
CA THR A 132 1.06 -14.93 -1.62
C THR A 132 0.74 -15.84 -2.81
N ILE A 133 -0.08 -15.38 -3.76
CA ILE A 133 -0.36 -16.11 -5.00
C ILE A 133 0.92 -16.24 -5.85
N ILE A 134 1.72 -15.18 -5.96
CA ILE A 134 3.02 -15.23 -6.68
C ILE A 134 3.95 -16.27 -6.04
N ALA A 135 4.08 -16.26 -4.71
CA ALA A 135 4.93 -17.19 -3.97
C ALA A 135 4.50 -18.65 -4.16
N SER A 136 3.20 -18.94 -4.05
CA SER A 136 2.64 -20.28 -4.24
C SER A 136 2.78 -20.79 -5.68
N LYS A 137 2.71 -19.89 -6.67
CA LYS A 137 2.82 -20.24 -8.09
C LYS A 137 4.23 -20.13 -8.67
N ALA A 138 5.23 -19.75 -7.87
CA ALA A 138 6.58 -19.45 -8.33
C ALA A 138 7.21 -20.51 -9.24
N SER A 139 7.04 -21.80 -8.93
CA SER A 139 7.59 -22.90 -9.76
C SER A 139 6.94 -23.00 -11.14
N SER A 140 5.61 -22.80 -11.21
CA SER A 140 4.87 -22.76 -12.48
C SER A 140 5.20 -21.51 -13.30
N LEU A 141 5.54 -20.41 -12.62
CA LEU A 141 5.93 -19.13 -13.22
C LEU A 141 7.36 -19.14 -13.78
N VAL A 142 8.11 -20.22 -13.65
CA VAL A 142 9.39 -20.38 -14.35
C VAL A 142 9.25 -21.35 -15.51
N LEU A 143 8.45 -22.41 -15.34
CA LEU A 143 8.24 -23.44 -16.37
C LEU A 143 7.59 -22.93 -17.67
N THR A 144 6.80 -21.86 -17.60
CA THR A 144 6.14 -21.26 -18.78
C THR A 144 7.03 -20.27 -19.55
N SER A 145 8.32 -20.18 -19.19
CA SER A 145 9.32 -19.28 -19.80
C SER A 145 10.31 -19.99 -20.74
N TYR A 146 10.23 -21.32 -20.84
CA TYR A 146 10.98 -22.16 -21.76
C TYR A 146 10.04 -22.66 -22.87
#